data_AF-A0A090QRW6-F1
#
_entry.id   AF-A0A090QRW6-F1
#
_cell.length_a   1.000
_cell.length_b   1.000
_cell.length_c   1.000
_cell.angle_alpha   90.00
_cell.angle_beta   90.00
_cell.angle_gamma   90.00
#
_symmetry.space_group_name_H-M   'P 1'
#
loop_
_entity.id
_entity.type
_entity.pdbx_description
1 polymer ?
#
loop_
_entity_poly.entity_id
_entity_poly.type
_entity_poly.pdbx_seq_one_letter_code
_entity_poly.pdbx_strand_id
1 'polypeptide(L)' 'MKAEPALAAMPLVQRGSRLSVMPVSDEEWQAILTMTGQFG' A
#
# COMPACT_ATOMS: atom_id res chain seq x y z
N MET A 1 -5.16 -4.74 -7.42
CA MET A 1 -4.02 -4.21 -6.63
C MET A 1 -3.79 -2.69 -6.78
N LYS A 2 -4.15 -2.04 -7.91
CA LYS A 2 -4.04 -0.55 -8.06
C LYS A 2 -5.30 0.25 -7.70
N ALA A 3 -6.31 -0.39 -7.10
CA ALA A 3 -7.64 0.19 -6.94
C ALA A 3 -8.09 0.29 -5.47
N GLU A 4 -7.19 0.06 -4.52
CA GLU A 4 -7.52 0.25 -3.10
C GLU A 4 -7.39 1.74 -2.77
N PRO A 5 -8.49 2.45 -2.46
CA PRO A 5 -8.47 3.89 -2.19
C PRO A 5 -7.54 4.23 -1.01
N ALA A 6 -7.45 3.35 -0.02
CA ALA A 6 -6.59 3.54 1.15
C ALA A 6 -5.10 3.61 0.80
N LEU A 7 -4.68 3.02 -0.32
CA LEU A 7 -3.28 2.99 -0.75
C LEU A 7 -3.01 3.95 -1.92
N ALA A 8 -3.99 4.72 -2.38
CA ALA A 8 -3.87 5.58 -3.54
C ALA A 8 -2.84 6.73 -3.35
N ALA A 9 -2.59 7.12 -2.09
CA ALA A 9 -1.60 8.12 -1.74
C ALA A 9 -0.15 7.60 -1.78
N MET A 10 0.08 6.28 -1.81
CA MET A 10 1.43 5.71 -1.73
C MET A 10 2.23 5.99 -3.01
N PRO A 11 3.38 6.69 -2.93
CA PRO A 11 4.23 6.93 -4.09
C PRO A 11 4.73 5.65 -4.77
N LEU A 12 4.79 4.52 -4.05
CA LEU A 12 5.15 3.21 -4.61
C LEU A 12 4.11 2.63 -5.57
N VAL A 13 2.81 2.91 -5.38
CA VAL A 13 1.76 2.37 -6.27
C VAL A 13 1.55 3.22 -7.53
N GLN A 14 2.18 4.41 -7.57
CA GLN A 14 2.13 5.33 -8.70
C GLN A 14 3.02 4.84 -9.85
N ARG A 15 2.53 4.99 -11.09
CA ARG A 15 3.23 4.54 -12.29
C ARG A 15 4.48 5.41 -12.52
N GLY A 16 5.66 4.79 -12.60
CA GLY A 16 6.92 5.49 -12.84
C GLY A 16 7.72 5.84 -11.59
N SER A 17 7.28 5.38 -10.41
CA SER A 17 8.04 5.52 -9.18
C SER A 17 9.40 4.81 -9.28
N ARG A 18 10.48 5.56 -9.07
CA ARG A 18 11.86 5.05 -8.94
C ARG A 18 12.24 4.78 -7.48
N LEU A 19 11.30 4.93 -6.58
CA LEU A 19 11.48 4.69 -5.16
C LEU A 19 11.45 3.18 -4.91
N SER A 20 12.49 2.63 -4.30
CA SER A 20 12.56 1.20 -3.94
C SER A 20 12.18 0.93 -2.48
N VAL A 21 12.21 1.96 -1.62
CA VAL A 21 11.86 1.90 -0.20
C VAL A 21 11.18 3.21 0.20
N MET A 22 10.04 3.13 0.89
CA MET A 22 9.41 4.26 1.58
C MET A 22 9.02 3.84 3.00
N PRO A 23 8.99 4.78 3.97
CA PRO A 23 8.26 4.55 5.20
C PRO A 23 6.77 4.37 4.90
N VAL A 24 6.14 3.44 5.61
CA VAL A 24 4.70 3.14 5.54
C VAL A 24 4.09 3.48 6.89
N SER A 25 2.95 4.15 6.89
CA SER A 25 2.21 4.44 8.13
C SER A 25 1.49 3.20 8.65
N ASP A 26 1.15 3.18 9.94
CA ASP A 26 0.46 2.05 10.56
C ASP A 26 -0.90 1.76 9.89
N GLU A 27 -1.63 2.80 9.50
CA GLU A 27 -2.94 2.68 8.81
C GLU A 27 -2.81 2.00 7.45
N GLU A 28 -1.81 2.40 6.66
CA GLU A 28 -1.51 1.79 5.35
C GLU A 28 -1.07 0.33 5.52
N TRP A 29 -0.29 0.03 6.57
CA TRP A 29 0.13 -1.34 6.87
C TRP A 29 -1.06 -2.24 7.21
N GLN A 30 -1.99 -1.77 8.05
CA GLN A 30 -3.22 -2.51 8.37
C GLN A 30 -4.09 -2.74 7.13
N ALA A 31 -4.19 -1.76 6.22
CA ALA A 31 -4.90 -1.94 4.96
C ALA A 31 -4.24 -3.03 4.09
N ILE A 32 -2.91 -3.01 3.95
CA ILE A 32 -2.16 -4.05 3.21
C ILE A 32 -2.41 -5.44 3.82
N LEU A 33 -2.31 -5.55 5.14
CA LEU A 33 -2.56 -6.79 5.89
C LEU A 33 -3.99 -7.32 5.72
N THR A 34 -4.97 -6.43 5.65
CA THR A 34 -6.38 -6.79 5.39
C THR A 34 -6.55 -7.34 3.97
N MET A 35 -5.82 -6.80 3.00
CA MET A 35 -5.86 -7.25 1.60
C MET A 35 -5.20 -8.61 1.37
N THR A 36 -4.21 -9.00 2.18
CA THR A 36 -3.50 -10.29 2.01
C THR A 36 -4.35 -11.48 2.45
N GLY A 37 -5.51 -11.26 3.09
CA GLY A 37 -6.38 -12.33 3.59
C GLY A 37 -5.72 -13.17 4.69
N GLN A 38 -4.60 -12.71 5.25
CA GLN A 38 -3.78 -13.45 6.20
C GLN A 38 -4.38 -13.51 7.61
N PHE A 39 -5.56 -12.91 7.79
CA PHE A 39 -6.36 -12.91 9.01
C PHE A 39 -7.79 -13.44 8.79
N GLY A 40 -8.00 -14.26 7.75
CA GLY A 40 -9.25 -15.01 7.50
C GLY A 40 -9.08 -16.51 7.74
#